data_AF-A0A7K1TWZ3-F1
#
_entry.id   AF-A0A7K1TWZ3-F1
#
_cell.length_a   1.000
_cell.length_b   1.000
_cell.length_c   1.000
_cell.angle_alpha   90.00
_cell.angle_beta   90.00
_cell.angle_gamma   90.00
#
_symmetry.space_group_name_H-M   'P 1'
#
loop_
_entity.id
_entity.type
_entity.pdbx_description
1 polymer ?
#
loop_
_entity_poly.entity_id
_entity_poly.type
_entity_poly.pdbx_seq_one_letter_code
_entity_poly.pdbx_strand_id
1 'polypeptide(L)' 'MTGLLRQYRREIRNIFLVAIAALVFPYLPALADKAMTTTGMIFTMSLAGAVVLAMTLKLYFRTLVMRITKENK' A
#
# COMPACT_ATOMS: atom_id res chain seq x y z
N MET A 1 -6.54 17.08 20.63
CA MET A 1 -7.38 16.38 19.63
C MET A 1 -6.92 14.92 19.44
N THR A 2 -6.81 14.16 20.52
CA THR A 2 -5.54 13.47 20.85
C THR A 2 -5.72 12.09 21.49
N GLY A 3 -6.37 11.14 20.82
CA GLY A 3 -6.36 9.75 21.29
C GLY A 3 -7.07 8.77 20.37
N LEU A 4 -8.36 9.01 20.14
CA LEU A 4 -9.24 8.06 19.43
C LEU A 4 -8.77 7.78 17.99
N LEU A 5 -8.50 8.80 17.18
CA LEU A 5 -8.00 8.61 15.80
C LEU A 5 -6.63 7.90 15.71
N ARG A 6 -5.81 7.97 16.77
CA ARG A 6 -4.51 7.28 16.82
C ARG A 6 -4.69 5.81 17.24
N GLN A 7 -5.63 5.54 18.14
CA GLN A 7 -6.00 4.21 18.61
C GLN A 7 -6.68 3.39 17.52
N TYR A 8 -7.69 3.98 16.84
CA TYR A 8 -8.44 3.33 15.77
C TYR A 8 -7.74 3.36 14.41
N ARG A 9 -6.52 3.93 14.30
CA ARG A 9 -5.81 4.04 13.00
C ARG A 9 -5.61 2.70 12.30
N ARG A 10 -5.35 1.63 13.06
CA ARG A 10 -5.21 0.28 12.50
C ARG A 10 -6.56 -0.28 12.04
N GLU A 11 -7.60 -0.10 12.83
CA GLU A 11 -8.95 -0.57 12.53
C GLU A 11 -9.52 0.15 11.31
N ILE A 12 -9.42 1.49 11.26
CA ILE A 12 -9.84 2.30 10.11
C ILE A 12 -9.09 1.86 8.85
N ARG A 13 -7.77 1.63 8.94
CA ARG A 13 -7.00 1.11 7.79
C ARG A 13 -7.50 -0.26 7.36
N ASN A 14 -7.78 -1.17 8.29
CA ASN A 14 -8.25 -2.50 7.97
C ASN A 14 -9.65 -2.48 7.34
N ILE A 15 -10.57 -1.68 7.88
CA ILE A 15 -11.92 -1.47 7.31
C ILE A 15 -11.80 -0.90 5.90
N PHE A 16 -10.93 0.08 5.70
CA PHE A 16 -10.67 0.66 4.39
C PHE A 16 -10.10 -0.36 3.40
N LEU A 17 -9.16 -1.20 3.82
CA LEU A 17 -8.63 -2.28 2.99
C LEU A 17 -9.69 -3.32 2.63
N VAL A 18 -10.56 -3.70 3.58
CA VAL A 18 -11.67 -4.63 3.33
C VAL A 18 -12.70 -4.03 2.38
N ALA A 19 -13.02 -2.74 2.53
CA ALA A 19 -13.93 -2.04 1.63
C ALA A 19 -13.37 -1.98 0.20
N ILE A 20 -12.07 -1.67 0.03
CA ILE A 20 -11.41 -1.72 -1.27
C ILE A 20 -11.44 -3.14 -1.84
N ALA A 21 -11.11 -4.15 -1.03
CA ALA A 21 -11.13 -5.53 -1.47
C ALA A 21 -12.52 -5.96 -1.93
N ALA A 22 -13.57 -5.61 -1.19
CA ALA A 22 -14.96 -5.91 -1.54
C ALA A 22 -15.40 -5.22 -2.85
N LEU A 23 -14.96 -3.99 -3.09
CA LEU A 23 -15.22 -3.27 -4.35
C LEU A 23 -14.50 -3.89 -5.56
N VAL A 24 -13.27 -4.36 -5.36
CA VAL A 24 -12.46 -4.97 -6.43
C VAL A 24 -12.83 -6.43 -6.68
N PHE A 25 -13.32 -7.14 -5.66
CA PHE A 25 -13.65 -8.57 -5.70
C PHE A 25 -14.50 -9.01 -6.91
N PRO A 26 -15.62 -8.35 -7.27
CA PRO A 26 -16.43 -8.78 -8.42
C PRO A 26 -15.73 -8.59 -9.76
N TYR A 27 -14.71 -7.72 -9.85
CA TYR A 27 -13.96 -7.44 -11.07
C TYR A 27 -12.70 -8.29 -11.22
N LEU A 28 -12.31 -9.05 -10.19
CA LEU A 28 -11.17 -9.97 -10.23
C LEU A 28 -11.20 -10.96 -11.41
N PRO A 29 -12.31 -11.64 -11.76
CA PRO A 29 -12.32 -12.56 -12.89
C PRO A 29 -12.05 -11.84 -14.22
N ALA A 30 -12.68 -10.69 -14.46
CA ALA A 30 -12.43 -9.88 -15.66
C ALA A 30 -10.98 -9.34 -15.71
N LEU A 31 -10.41 -9.00 -14.55
CA LEU A 31 -9.01 -8.59 -14.46
C LEU A 31 -8.05 -9.75 -14.73
N ALA A 32 -8.38 -10.99 -14.35
CA ALA A 32 -7.55 -12.16 -14.63
C ALA A 32 -7.48 -12.46 -16.13
N ASP A 33 -8.61 -12.41 -16.84
CA ASP A 33 -8.64 -12.58 -18.30
C ASP A 33 -7.88 -11.46 -19.01
N LYS A 34 -7.96 -10.23 -18.50
CA LYS A 34 -7.20 -9.10 -19.03
C LYS A 34 -5.72 -9.14 -18.68
N ALA A 35 -5.32 -9.74 -17.57
CA ALA A 35 -3.92 -9.85 -17.14
C ALA A 35 -3.07 -10.66 -18.13
N MET A 36 -3.69 -11.59 -18.86
CA MET A 36 -3.02 -12.38 -19.91
C MET A 36 -2.83 -11.61 -21.22
N THR A 37 -3.37 -10.40 -21.36
CA THR A 37 -3.12 -9.51 -22.50
C THR A 37 -1.84 -8.70 -22.29
N THR A 38 -1.19 -8.26 -23.37
CA THR A 38 0.01 -7.41 -23.31
C THR A 38 -0.22 -6.14 -22.48
N THR A 39 -1.38 -5.51 -22.64
CA THR A 39 -1.77 -4.34 -21.84
C THR A 39 -1.94 -4.69 -20.37
N GLY A 40 -2.55 -5.83 -20.06
CA GLY A 40 -2.68 -6.32 -18.69
C GLY A 40 -1.33 -6.60 -18.02
N MET A 41 -0.38 -7.19 -18.75
CA MET A 41 0.98 -7.42 -18.25
C MET A 41 1.72 -6.11 -17.93
N ILE A 42 1.56 -5.07 -18.77
CA ILE A 42 2.14 -3.75 -18.50
C ILE A 42 1.55 -3.17 -17.21
N PHE A 43 0.23 -3.25 -17.04
CA PHE A 43 -0.44 -2.78 -15.83
C PHE A 43 0.02 -3.54 -14.58
N THR A 44 0.08 -4.87 -14.62
CA THR A 44 0.52 -5.67 -13.47
C THR A 44 1.99 -5.41 -13.11
N MET A 45 2.88 -5.29 -14.10
CA MET A 45 4.27 -4.92 -13.89
C MET A 45 4.42 -3.51 -13.31
N SER A 46 3.63 -2.54 -13.78
CA SER A 46 3.64 -1.18 -13.24
C SER A 46 3.18 -1.14 -11.77
N LEU A 47 2.16 -1.92 -11.41
CA LEU A 47 1.69 -2.07 -10.03
C LEU A 47 2.76 -2.73 -9.15
N ALA A 48 3.40 -3.78 -9.62
CA ALA A 48 4.50 -4.44 -8.91
C ALA A 48 5.67 -3.45 -8.68
N GLY A 49 6.06 -2.69 -9.70
CA GLY A 49 7.07 -1.64 -9.60
C GLY A 49 6.70 -0.54 -8.59
N ALA A 50 5.44 -0.09 -8.59
CA ALA A 50 4.95 0.90 -7.62
C ALA A 50 5.02 0.38 -6.17
N VAL A 51 4.72 -0.90 -5.94
CA VAL A 51 4.84 -1.53 -4.61
C VAL A 51 6.30 -1.53 -4.14
N VAL A 52 7.24 -1.89 -5.01
CA VAL A 52 8.68 -1.86 -4.70
C VAL A 52 9.12 -0.44 -4.34
N LEU A 53 8.76 0.57 -5.15
CA LEU A 53 9.08 1.96 -4.88
C LEU A 53 8.50 2.46 -3.54
N ALA A 54 7.24 2.12 -3.25
CA ALA A 54 6.59 2.49 -2.00
C ALA A 54 7.30 1.88 -0.77
N MET A 55 7.73 0.61 -0.87
CA MET A 55 8.47 -0.06 0.20
C MET A 55 9.86 0.55 0.40
N THR A 56 10.57 0.86 -0.69
CA THR A 56 11.88 1.52 -0.64
C THR A 56 11.78 2.90 0.02
N LEU A 57 10.80 3.71 -0.38
CA LEU A 57 10.55 5.02 0.25
C LEU A 57 10.25 4.89 1.74
N LYS A 58 9.38 3.94 2.11
CA LYS A 58 9.04 3.68 3.51
C LYS A 58 10.26 3.30 4.34
N LEU A 59 11.14 2.45 3.80
CA LEU A 59 12.39 2.06 4.46
C LEU A 59 13.36 3.24 4.58
N TYR A 60 13.51 4.04 3.52
CA TYR A 60 14.36 5.23 3.51
C TYR A 60 13.95 6.21 4.60
N PHE A 61 12.67 6.59 4.67
CA PHE A 61 12.17 7.49 5.72
C PHE A 61 12.36 6.91 7.11
N ARG A 62 12.14 5.61 7.31
CA ARG A 62 12.37 4.97 8.60
C ARG A 62 13.84 5.07 9.03
N THR A 63 14.77 4.78 8.12
CA THR A 63 16.21 4.88 8.38
C THR A 63 16.63 6.32 8.67
N LEU A 64 16.13 7.27 7.89
CA LEU A 64 16.40 8.70 8.08
C LEU A 64 15.93 9.18 9.47
N VAL A 65 14.70 8.83 9.87
CA VAL A 65 14.17 9.16 11.20
C VAL A 65 15.01 8.51 12.31
N MET A 66 15.40 7.24 12.16
CA MET A 66 16.25 6.57 13.16
C MET A 66 17.63 7.22 13.29
N ARG A 67 18.23 7.67 12.19
CA ARG A 67 19.50 8.41 12.19
C ARG A 67 19.38 9.75 12.92
N ILE A 68 18.38 10.57 12.55
CA ILE A 68 18.13 11.86 13.20
C ILE A 68 17.86 11.67 14.71
N THR A 69 17.08 10.65 15.08
CA THR A 69 16.77 10.36 16.49
C THR A 69 18.01 9.91 17.28
N LYS A 70 18.97 9.25 16.63
CA LYS A 70 20.24 8.84 17.24
C LYS A 70 21.22 10.01 17.37
N GLU A 71 21.21 10.96 16.44
CA GLU A 71 22.04 12.17 16.52
C GLU A 71 21.52 13.19 17.53
N ASN A 72 20.21 13.24 17.78
CA ASN A 72 19.58 14.12 18.78
C ASN A 72 19.59 13.55 20.22
N LYS A 73 20.21 12.39 20.45
CA LYS A 73 20.37 11.77 21.77
C LYS A 73 21.84 11.68 22.14
#